data_AF-A0AAN9VZ66-F1
#
_entry.id   AF-A0AAN9VZ66-F1
#
_cell.length_a   1.000
_cell.length_b   1.000
_cell.length_c   1.000
_cell.angle_alpha   90.00
_cell.angle_beta   90.00
_cell.angle_gamma   90.00
#
_symmetry.space_group_name_H-M   'P 1'
#
loop_
_entity.id
_entity.type
_entity.pdbx_description
1 polymer ?
#
loop_
_entity_poly.entity_id
_entity_poly.type
_entity_poly.pdbx_seq_one_letter_code
_entity_poly.pdbx_strand_id
1 'polypeptide(L)'
;MVENDEFTAERARAALNSVLEAIEIPENAVKLGEAKDNAGNDMVKMMQYVFPIVMQIQMDVIKKFGFSEGHEGIVSFSQQIRQLEKEDSEVAHLHAQVRAHFLPPVSINAESTS
;
A
#
# COMPACT_ATOMS: atom_id res chain seq x y z
N MET A 1 -21.41 -11.36 -24.46
CA MET A 1 -20.04 -10.82 -24.40
C MET A 1 -19.76 -10.59 -22.93
N VAL A 2 -18.79 -11.28 -22.35
CA VAL A 2 -18.41 -11.08 -20.96
C VAL A 2 -17.47 -9.89 -20.97
N GLU A 3 -17.85 -8.78 -20.33
CA GLU A 3 -16.96 -7.65 -20.14
C GLU A 3 -15.70 -8.15 -19.41
N ASN A 4 -14.55 -8.07 -20.09
CA ASN A 4 -13.26 -8.10 -19.39
C ASN A 4 -13.23 -6.79 -18.60
N ASP A 5 -13.62 -6.86 -17.34
CA ASP A 5 -13.60 -5.75 -16.40
C ASP A 5 -12.13 -5.46 -16.05
N GLU A 6 -11.42 -4.85 -17.00
CA GLU A 6 -10.01 -4.52 -16.87
C GLU A 6 -9.85 -3.55 -15.70
N PHE A 7 -8.86 -3.81 -14.84
CA PHE A 7 -8.60 -2.95 -13.70
C PHE A 7 -7.93 -1.65 -14.19
N THR A 8 -8.74 -0.60 -14.34
CA THR A 8 -8.31 0.68 -14.91
C THR A 8 -7.58 1.58 -13.90
N ALA A 9 -6.94 2.65 -14.39
CA ALA A 9 -6.34 3.69 -13.56
C ALA A 9 -7.34 4.36 -12.59
N GLU A 10 -8.60 4.55 -13.01
CA GLU A 10 -9.66 5.06 -12.12
C GLU A 10 -9.93 4.11 -10.95
N ARG A 11 -10.07 2.81 -11.23
CA ARG A 11 -10.25 1.79 -10.18
C ARG A 11 -9.04 1.67 -9.28
N ALA A 12 -7.83 1.80 -9.83
CA ALA A 12 -6.59 1.84 -9.05
C ALA A 12 -6.55 3.02 -8.07
N ARG A 13 -6.88 4.23 -8.53
CA ARG A 13 -6.95 5.41 -7.65
C ARG A 13 -8.00 5.22 -6.57
N ALA A 14 -9.19 4.75 -6.92
CA ALA A 14 -10.25 4.47 -5.95
C ALA A 14 -9.82 3.43 -4.90
N ALA A 15 -9.13 2.36 -5.32
CA ALA A 15 -8.61 1.34 -4.43
C ALA A 15 -7.52 1.89 -3.49
N LEU A 16 -6.54 2.63 -4.02
CA LEU A 16 -5.46 3.21 -3.21
C LEU A 16 -5.99 4.26 -2.21
N ASN A 17 -6.94 5.11 -2.62
CA ASN A 17 -7.63 6.02 -1.71
C ASN A 17 -8.38 5.25 -0.62
N SER A 18 -9.10 4.19 -0.98
CA SER A 18 -9.80 3.35 0.00
C SER A 18 -8.83 2.69 0.99
N VAL A 19 -7.61 2.36 0.58
CA VAL A 19 -6.56 1.86 1.48
C VAL A 19 -6.11 2.96 2.43
N LEU A 20 -5.82 4.16 1.93
CA LEU A 20 -5.42 5.30 2.75
C LEU A 20 -6.51 5.68 3.76
N GLU A 21 -7.77 5.76 3.33
CA GLU A 21 -8.91 5.98 4.22
C GLU A 21 -9.01 4.88 5.28
N ALA A 22 -8.85 3.62 4.89
CA ALA A 22 -8.92 2.51 5.84
C ALA A 22 -7.79 2.54 6.88
N ILE A 23 -6.61 3.05 6.53
CA ILE A 23 -5.51 3.24 7.48
C ILE A 23 -5.88 4.26 8.57
N GLU A 24 -6.61 5.32 8.20
CA GLU A 24 -6.99 6.41 9.12
C GLU A 24 -8.23 6.08 9.98
N ILE A 25 -8.93 4.96 9.72
CA ILE A 25 -10.03 4.50 10.58
C ILE A 25 -9.48 4.29 12.01
N PRO A 26 -10.18 4.77 13.07
CA PRO A 26 -9.64 4.78 14.43
C PRO A 26 -9.04 3.45 14.91
N GLU A 27 -9.68 2.33 14.58
CA GLU A 27 -9.19 1.00 14.93
C GLU A 27 -7.82 0.70 14.29
N ASN A 28 -7.65 1.01 13.01
CA ASN A 28 -6.42 0.77 12.27
C ASN A 28 -5.35 1.79 12.63
N ALA A 29 -5.72 3.05 12.79
CA ALA A 29 -4.83 4.13 13.18
C ALA A 29 -4.18 3.87 14.55
N VAL A 30 -4.97 3.41 15.54
CA VAL A 30 -4.44 3.04 16.87
C VAL A 30 -3.46 1.88 16.76
N LYS A 31 -3.84 0.77 16.10
CA LYS A 31 -2.95 -0.40 15.92
C LYS A 31 -1.66 -0.03 15.20
N LEU A 32 -1.75 0.79 14.15
CA LEU A 32 -0.59 1.22 13.37
C LEU A 32 0.30 2.18 14.16
N GLY A 33 -0.29 3.06 14.97
CA GLY A 33 0.43 3.94 15.89
C GLY A 33 1.23 3.16 16.93
N GLU A 34 0.60 2.22 17.63
CA GLU A 34 1.28 1.36 18.61
C GLU A 34 2.41 0.54 17.97
N ALA A 35 2.21 0.01 16.76
CA ALA A 35 3.24 -0.72 16.04
C ALA A 35 4.42 0.18 15.63
N LYS A 36 4.15 1.42 15.20
CA LYS A 36 5.17 2.41 14.87
C LYS A 36 5.96 2.85 16.11
N ASP A 37 5.28 3.08 17.24
CA ASP A 37 5.94 3.43 18.50
C ASP A 37 6.86 2.30 18.99
N ASN A 38 6.41 1.04 18.85
CA ASN A 38 7.22 -0.13 19.19
C ASN A 38 8.42 -0.34 18.25
N ALA A 39 8.27 0.02 16.97
CA ALA A 39 9.33 -0.09 15.98
C ALA A 39 10.36 1.03 16.08
N GLY A 40 9.92 2.26 16.41
CA GLY A 40 10.75 3.46 16.32
C GLY A 40 11.33 3.62 14.92
N ASN A 41 12.64 3.83 14.82
CA ASN A 41 13.36 3.94 13.56
C ASN A 41 14.00 2.62 13.08
N ASP A 42 13.72 1.50 13.75
CA ASP A 42 14.30 0.20 13.40
C ASP A 42 13.56 -0.39 12.19
N MET A 43 14.27 -0.50 11.06
CA MET A 43 13.72 -0.99 9.80
C MET A 43 13.22 -2.44 9.89
N VAL A 44 13.90 -3.30 10.64
CA VAL A 44 13.51 -4.69 10.81
C VAL A 44 12.21 -4.75 11.63
N LYS A 45 12.10 -3.93 12.68
CA LYS A 45 10.86 -3.83 13.46
C LYS A 45 9.72 -3.20 12.69
N MET A 46 9.96 -2.23 11.82
CA MET A 46 8.94 -1.71 10.90
C MET A 46 8.40 -2.85 10.01
N MET A 47 9.28 -3.70 9.48
CA MET A 47 8.86 -4.88 8.70
C MET A 47 8.17 -5.97 9.53
N GLN A 48 8.50 -6.10 10.82
CA GLN A 48 7.90 -7.11 11.69
C GLN A 48 6.56 -6.68 12.29
N TYR A 49 6.38 -5.40 12.62
CA TYR A 49 5.21 -4.91 13.34
C TYR A 49 4.28 -4.07 12.47
N VAL A 50 4.81 -3.19 11.63
CA VAL A 50 4.00 -2.23 10.86
C VAL A 50 3.54 -2.83 9.54
N PHE A 51 4.43 -3.49 8.81
CA PHE A 51 4.13 -4.09 7.51
C PHE A 51 2.93 -5.07 7.54
N PRO A 52 2.83 -6.04 8.47
CA PRO A 52 1.71 -6.98 8.49
C PRO A 52 0.35 -6.30 8.66
N ILE A 53 0.30 -5.20 9.43
CA ILE A 53 -0.93 -4.44 9.66
C ILE A 53 -1.37 -3.76 8.37
N VAL A 54 -0.45 -3.09 7.66
CA VAL A 54 -0.79 -2.45 6.38
C VAL A 54 -1.20 -3.48 5.33
N MET A 55 -0.54 -4.65 5.29
CA MET A 55 -0.93 -5.74 4.40
C MET A 55 -2.35 -6.25 4.70
N GLN A 56 -2.71 -6.39 5.98
CA GLN A 56 -4.06 -6.81 6.37
C GLN A 56 -5.10 -5.79 5.92
N ILE A 57 -4.86 -4.49 6.14
CA ILE A 57 -5.75 -3.42 5.70
C ILE A 57 -5.90 -3.44 4.17
N GLN A 58 -4.79 -3.57 3.43
CA GLN A 58 -4.86 -3.70 1.97
C GLN A 58 -5.69 -4.91 1.55
N MET A 59 -5.47 -6.08 2.16
CA MET A 59 -6.22 -7.31 1.84
C MET A 59 -7.72 -7.10 2.01
N ASP A 60 -8.15 -6.44 3.08
CA ASP A 60 -9.58 -6.22 3.36
C ASP A 60 -10.21 -5.19 2.42
N VAL A 61 -9.44 -4.21 1.95
CA VAL A 61 -9.92 -3.21 1.00
C VAL A 61 -10.04 -3.79 -0.41
N ILE A 62 -8.99 -4.46 -0.92
CA ILE A 62 -8.94 -4.86 -2.34
C ILE A 62 -9.97 -5.93 -2.72
N LYS A 63 -10.50 -6.68 -1.74
CA LYS A 63 -11.63 -7.61 -1.95
C LYS A 63 -12.85 -6.89 -2.56
N LYS A 64 -13.09 -5.64 -2.15
CA LYS A 64 -14.19 -4.80 -2.67
C LYS A 64 -13.99 -4.41 -4.13
N PHE A 65 -12.76 -4.53 -4.64
CA PHE A 65 -12.38 -4.23 -6.01
C PHE A 65 -12.29 -5.47 -6.91
N GLY A 66 -12.62 -6.66 -6.37
CA GLY A 66 -12.65 -7.92 -7.10
C GLY A 66 -11.38 -8.77 -6.98
N PHE A 67 -10.43 -8.40 -6.13
CA PHE A 67 -9.23 -9.22 -5.88
C PHE A 67 -9.54 -10.38 -4.95
N SER A 68 -8.82 -11.50 -5.15
CA SER A 68 -8.92 -12.69 -4.31
C SER A 68 -8.49 -12.41 -2.86
N GLU A 69 -8.97 -13.24 -1.94
CA GLU A 69 -8.57 -13.13 -0.53
C GLU A 69 -7.13 -13.61 -0.31
N GLY A 70 -6.45 -13.02 0.66
CA GLY A 70 -5.11 -13.43 1.06
C GLY A 70 -3.99 -12.91 0.15
N HIS A 71 -2.84 -13.59 0.19
CA HIS A 71 -1.60 -13.12 -0.45
C HIS A 71 -1.68 -13.05 -1.98
N GLU A 72 -2.45 -13.96 -2.62
CA GLU A 72 -2.59 -13.96 -4.08
C GLU A 72 -3.24 -12.66 -4.58
N GLY A 73 -4.27 -12.18 -3.90
CA GLY A 73 -4.93 -10.92 -4.23
C GLY A 73 -3.98 -9.72 -4.12
N ILE A 74 -3.15 -9.68 -3.08
CA ILE A 74 -2.14 -8.62 -2.89
C ILE A 74 -1.10 -8.64 -4.00
N VAL A 75 -0.62 -9.82 -4.40
CA VAL A 75 0.36 -9.95 -5.48
C VAL A 75 -0.24 -9.46 -6.80
N SER A 76 -1.45 -9.90 -7.14
CA SER A 76 -2.15 -9.46 -8.34
C SER A 76 -2.41 -7.95 -8.33
N PHE A 77 -2.94 -7.40 -7.24
CA PHE A 77 -3.15 -5.97 -7.07
C PHE A 77 -1.85 -5.19 -7.26
N SER A 78 -0.78 -5.61 -6.60
CA SER A 78 0.53 -4.95 -6.71
C SER A 78 1.07 -4.97 -8.14
N GLN A 79 0.87 -6.05 -8.89
CA GLN A 79 1.25 -6.15 -10.30
C GLN A 79 0.46 -5.19 -11.18
N GLN A 80 -0.84 -5.02 -10.93
CA GLN A 80 -1.68 -4.09 -11.68
C GLN A 80 -1.33 -2.63 -11.37
N ILE A 81 -1.15 -2.28 -10.10
CA ILE A 81 -0.71 -0.93 -9.69
C ILE A 81 0.64 -0.58 -10.32
N ARG A 82 1.60 -1.51 -10.36
CA ARG A 82 2.91 -1.28 -11.01
C ARG A 82 2.83 -1.04 -12.52
N GLN A 83 1.81 -1.56 -13.19
CA GLN A 83 1.59 -1.28 -14.61
C GLN A 83 0.99 0.11 -14.78
N LEU A 84 -0.06 0.41 -14.00
CA LEU A 84 -0.79 1.66 -14.09
C LEU A 84 0.01 2.88 -13.61
N GLU A 85 0.90 2.74 -12.62
CA GLU A 85 1.73 3.85 -12.13
C GLU A 85 2.74 4.37 -13.18
N LYS A 86 2.99 3.61 -14.25
CA LYS A 86 3.84 4.05 -15.37
C LYS A 86 3.14 5.04 -16.30
N GLU A 87 1.81 5.00 -16.32
CA GLU A 87 0.96 5.74 -17.26
C GLU A 87 0.12 6.80 -16.55
N ASP A 88 -0.15 6.60 -15.26
CA ASP A 88 -0.94 7.50 -14.41
C ASP A 88 -0.13 7.97 -13.19
N SER A 89 0.24 9.26 -13.22
CA SER A 89 1.03 9.90 -12.16
C SER A 89 0.31 9.98 -10.81
N GLU A 90 -1.03 9.98 -10.80
CA GLU A 90 -1.81 10.02 -9.57
C GLU A 90 -1.86 8.63 -8.92
N VAL A 91 -1.97 7.56 -9.72
CA VAL A 91 -1.77 6.18 -9.22
C VAL A 91 -0.38 6.05 -8.59
N ALA A 92 0.67 6.55 -9.24
CA ALA A 92 2.03 6.53 -8.70
C ALA A 92 2.13 7.28 -7.35
N HIS A 93 1.52 8.47 -7.27
CA HIS A 93 1.50 9.28 -6.07
C HIS A 93 0.78 8.60 -4.90
N LEU A 94 -0.43 8.07 -5.13
CA LEU A 94 -1.20 7.37 -4.10
C LEU A 94 -0.49 6.07 -3.65
N HIS A 95 0.10 5.34 -4.58
CA HIS A 95 0.85 4.13 -4.26
C HIS A 95 2.12 4.43 -3.44
N ALA A 96 2.78 5.56 -3.69
CA ALA A 96 3.89 6.03 -2.87
C ALA A 96 3.44 6.37 -1.44
N GLN A 97 2.29 7.03 -1.29
CA GLN A 97 1.72 7.33 0.03
C GLN A 97 1.44 6.04 0.82
N VAL A 98 0.75 5.06 0.23
CA VAL A 98 0.49 3.76 0.89
C VAL A 98 1.79 3.10 1.34
N ARG A 99 2.81 3.07 0.48
CA ARG A 99 4.13 2.50 0.80
C ARG A 99 4.83 3.22 1.95
N ALA A 100 4.69 4.55 2.05
CA ALA A 100 5.30 5.34 3.12
C ALA A 100 4.77 4.98 4.53
N HIS A 101 3.63 4.27 4.64
CA HIS A 101 3.15 3.79 5.95
C HIS A 101 3.98 2.64 6.51
N PHE A 102 4.67 1.86 5.67
CA PHE A 102 5.41 0.66 6.10
C PHE A 102 6.85 0.59 5.59
N LEU A 103 7.25 1.43 4.64
CA LEU A 103 8.64 1.62 4.27
C LEU A 103 9.26 2.70 5.18
N PRO A 104 10.46 2.48 5.72
CA PRO A 104 11.19 3.55 6.39
C PRO A 104 11.45 4.69 5.41
N PRO A 105 11.54 5.95 5.89
CA PRO A 105 11.95 7.06 5.04
C PRO A 105 13.32 6.73 4.44
N VAL A 106 13.38 6.61 3.11
CA VAL A 106 14.63 6.36 2.40
C VAL A 106 15.41 7.67 2.48
N SER A 107 16.33 7.79 3.43
CA SER A 107 17.40 8.78 3.35
C SER A 107 18.21 8.45 2.11
N ILE A 108 17.87 9.06 0.98
CA ILE A 108 18.78 9.19 -0.15
C ILE A 108 19.95 10.08 0.29
N ASN A 109 20.86 9.55 1.11
CA ASN A 109 22.24 9.99 1.03
C ASN A 109 22.76 9.48 -0.31
N ALA A 110 22.41 10.21 -1.37
CA ALA A 110 23.24 10.27 -2.56
C ALA A 110 24.53 10.97 -2.14
N GLU A 111 25.40 10.26 -1.41
CA GLU A 111 26.81 10.58 -1.41
C GLU A 111 27.30 10.32 -2.83
N SER A 112 27.26 11.38 -3.64
CA SER A 112 28.18 11.55 -4.74
C SER A 112 29.60 11.46 -4.16
N THR A 113 30.15 10.26 -4.11
CA THR A 113 31.57 10.07 -3.84
C THR A 113 32.23 9.51 -5.09
N SER A 114 32.80 10.49 -5.81
CA SER A 114 34.07 10.48 -6.56
C SER A 114 34.22 9.59 -7.79
#